data_AF-A0A7Y0EUK1-F1
#
_entry.id   AF-A0A7Y0EUK1-F1
#
_cell.length_a   1.000
_cell.length_b   1.000
_cell.length_c   1.000
_cell.angle_alpha   90.00
_cell.angle_beta   90.00
_cell.angle_gamma   90.00
#
_symmetry.space_group_name_H-M   'P 1'
#
loop_
_entity.id
_entity.type
_entity.pdbx_description
1 polymer ?
#
loop_
_entity_poly.entity_id
_entity_poly.type
_entity_poly.pdbx_seq_one_letter_code
_entity_poly.pdbx_strand_id
1 'polypeptide(L)'
;MSQIRIVSINRERSRFLVCPFVMSWGINRVTDRFFRSLKGPGVTAGDVGKAALDAFAFIERTGPLELSLEENENFWRHDTKYKTWRAFARNNDLVEVTNYKDKEYWVYAYPPRGDNADLDDEVWRGTVPAGASAEELGRAVMDAYAALDEWKKAHGRRAGGHEPAVRSAGLCDGGEVLLPGPGEGFAERTSAAGEVLLAFERAGRGGDPVASLYLAEAEWDAETDGGEAWDEWLERWEEENGPARSVSREPCAEGPFTRRWEARNGSCLTVALLAPLTGGLAVMLCLDAARPGRRPRAAERWEGELHRIARA
;
A
#
# COMPACT_ATOMS: atom_id res chain seq x y z
N MET A 1 -24.67 8.30 35.59
CA MET A 1 -23.62 7.47 34.95
C MET A 1 -22.58 8.43 34.41
N SER A 2 -21.30 8.31 34.78
CA SER A 2 -20.25 9.17 34.23
C SER A 2 -20.13 8.90 32.73
N GLN A 3 -20.51 9.88 31.92
CA GLN A 3 -20.52 9.75 30.46
C GLN A 3 -19.08 9.70 29.95
N ILE A 4 -18.74 8.69 29.16
CA ILE A 4 -17.49 8.64 28.41
C ILE A 4 -17.63 9.64 27.27
N ARG A 5 -16.70 10.60 27.17
CA ARG A 5 -16.67 11.57 26.06
C ARG A 5 -15.49 11.24 25.18
N ILE A 6 -15.68 11.27 23.87
CA ILE A 6 -14.69 10.83 22.89
C ILE A 6 -14.53 11.91 21.83
N VAL A 7 -13.30 12.19 21.43
CA VAL A 7 -12.95 13.09 20.32
C VAL A 7 -12.00 12.35 19.38
N SER A 8 -12.35 12.33 18.10
CA SER A 8 -11.45 11.86 17.04
C SER A 8 -10.61 13.01 16.50
N ILE A 9 -9.33 12.75 16.28
CA ILE A 9 -8.40 13.67 15.63
C ILE A 9 -7.83 12.92 14.42
N ASN A 10 -8.07 13.45 13.23
CA ASN A 10 -7.66 12.86 11.96
C ASN A 10 -6.56 13.71 11.32
N ARG A 11 -5.37 13.14 11.10
CA ARG A 11 -4.22 13.86 10.55
C ARG A 11 -3.91 13.44 9.11
N GLU A 12 -3.91 14.39 8.18
CA GLU A 12 -3.33 14.23 6.83
C GLU A 12 -2.18 15.23 6.68
N ARG A 13 -0.94 14.74 6.63
CA ARG A 13 0.26 15.58 6.56
C ARG A 13 0.23 16.65 7.68
N SER A 14 0.14 17.93 7.33
CA SER A 14 0.07 19.06 8.26
C SER A 14 -1.35 19.56 8.55
N ARG A 15 -2.37 18.75 8.27
CA ARG A 15 -3.78 19.06 8.56
C ARG A 15 -4.29 18.17 9.68
N PHE A 16 -4.98 18.75 10.66
CA PHE A 16 -5.70 18.04 11.71
C PHE A 16 -7.20 18.36 11.63
N LEU A 17 -8.03 17.32 11.52
CA LEU A 17 -9.48 17.41 11.59
C LEU A 17 -9.97 16.80 12.92
N VAL A 18 -10.49 17.66 13.79
CA VAL A 18 -10.99 17.30 15.12
C VAL A 18 -12.52 17.22 15.07
N CYS A 19 -13.06 16.05 15.42
CA CYS A 19 -14.50 15.77 15.42
C CYS A 19 -14.93 15.07 16.73
N PRO A 20 -15.94 15.58 17.44
CA PRO A 20 -16.46 14.98 18.66
C PRO A 20 -17.36 13.78 18.37
N PHE A 21 -17.48 12.88 19.34
CA PHE A 21 -18.52 11.87 19.39
C PHE A 21 -19.64 12.32 20.33
N VAL A 22 -20.88 12.13 19.89
CA VAL A 22 -22.10 12.36 20.67
C VAL A 22 -22.85 11.05 20.86
N MET A 23 -23.58 10.94 21.96
CA MET A 23 -24.47 9.80 22.19
C MET A 23 -25.68 9.92 21.25
N SER A 24 -25.81 9.01 20.29
CA SER A 24 -26.93 8.95 19.35
C SER A 24 -27.46 7.53 19.33
N TRP A 25 -28.77 7.36 19.55
CA TRP A 25 -29.41 6.03 19.53
C TRP A 25 -28.74 5.00 20.45
N GLY A 26 -28.23 5.44 21.61
CA GLY A 26 -27.59 4.57 22.61
C GLY A 26 -26.14 4.17 22.31
N ILE A 27 -25.52 4.71 21.26
CA ILE A 27 -24.11 4.48 20.91
C ILE A 27 -23.39 5.81 20.62
N ASN A 28 -22.08 5.87 20.89
CA ASN A 28 -21.26 7.02 20.53
C ASN A 28 -21.05 7.06 19.01
N ARG A 29 -21.40 8.19 18.38
CA ARG A 29 -21.24 8.43 16.94
C ARG A 29 -20.48 9.72 16.70
N VAL A 30 -19.58 9.74 15.72
CA VAL A 30 -18.92 10.98 15.30
C VAL A 30 -19.96 11.91 14.69
N THR A 31 -19.91 13.19 15.05
CA THR A 31 -20.77 14.22 14.44
C THR A 31 -19.91 15.32 13.82
N ASP A 32 -20.44 15.93 12.77
CA ASP A 32 -19.92 17.13 12.13
C ASP A 32 -20.65 18.42 12.50
N ARG A 33 -21.65 18.35 13.38
CA ARG A 33 -22.31 19.55 13.93
C ARG A 33 -21.32 20.46 14.68
N PHE A 34 -20.16 19.92 15.04
CA PHE A 34 -18.96 20.66 15.40
C PHE A 34 -17.74 19.99 14.78
N PHE A 35 -16.84 20.78 14.18
CA PHE A 35 -15.51 20.32 13.81
C PHE A 35 -14.50 21.47 13.85
N ARG A 36 -13.22 21.13 14.00
CA ARG A 36 -12.10 22.06 13.77
C ARG A 36 -11.16 21.46 12.74
N SER A 37 -10.83 22.24 11.72
CA SER A 37 -9.81 21.89 10.74
C SER A 37 -8.64 22.86 10.89
N LEU A 38 -7.51 22.35 11.37
CA LEU A 38 -6.28 23.10 11.57
C LEU A 38 -5.35 22.79 10.39
N LYS A 39 -4.80 23.82 9.73
CA LYS A 39 -3.98 23.67 8.52
C LYS A 39 -2.68 24.43 8.61
N GLY A 40 -1.65 23.80 8.06
CA GLY A 40 -0.39 24.44 7.71
C GLY A 40 0.76 24.01 8.62
N PRO A 41 2.01 24.30 8.23
CA PRO A 41 3.19 23.85 8.97
C PRO A 41 3.35 24.54 10.34
N GLY A 42 2.59 25.60 10.63
CA GLY A 42 2.64 26.34 11.89
C GLY A 42 1.65 25.87 12.96
N VAL A 43 0.91 24.78 12.74
CA VAL A 43 -0.01 24.25 13.76
C VAL A 43 0.77 23.76 14.97
N THR A 44 0.49 24.33 16.14
CA THR A 44 1.19 24.01 17.39
C THR A 44 0.44 22.95 18.21
N ALA A 45 1.11 22.40 19.22
CA ALA A 45 0.45 21.56 20.23
C ALA A 45 -0.71 22.31 20.91
N GLY A 46 -0.51 23.57 21.29
CA GLY A 46 -1.56 24.40 21.89
C GLY A 46 -2.82 24.54 21.01
N ASP A 47 -2.66 24.68 19.69
CA ASP A 47 -3.78 24.75 18.76
C ASP A 47 -4.58 23.43 18.72
N VAL A 48 -3.87 22.30 18.64
CA VAL A 48 -4.47 20.96 18.61
C VAL A 48 -5.21 20.67 19.92
N GLY A 49 -4.58 20.94 21.06
CA GLY A 49 -5.22 20.70 22.36
C GLY A 49 -6.38 21.65 22.64
N LYS A 50 -6.31 22.92 22.20
CA LYS A 50 -7.46 23.83 22.28
C LYS A 50 -8.63 23.32 21.44
N ALA A 51 -8.38 22.83 20.23
CA ALA A 51 -9.42 22.24 19.39
C ALA A 51 -10.05 20.99 20.03
N ALA A 52 -9.26 20.15 20.69
CA ALA A 52 -9.77 19.00 21.44
C ALA A 52 -10.63 19.43 22.65
N LEU A 53 -10.19 20.41 23.43
CA LEU A 53 -10.96 20.94 24.57
C LEU A 53 -12.28 21.62 24.11
N ASP A 54 -12.25 22.39 23.03
CA ASP A 54 -13.46 22.96 22.42
C ASP A 54 -14.45 21.85 22.03
N ALA A 55 -13.96 20.73 21.49
CA ALA A 55 -14.78 19.57 21.13
C ALA A 55 -15.39 18.88 22.36
N PHE A 56 -14.64 18.73 23.46
CA PHE A 56 -15.19 18.23 24.72
C PHE A 56 -16.26 19.15 25.30
N ALA A 57 -16.02 20.47 25.31
CA ALA A 57 -17.00 21.45 25.74
C ALA A 57 -18.28 21.42 24.87
N PHE A 58 -18.14 21.14 23.57
CA PHE A 58 -19.29 20.90 22.70
C PHE A 58 -20.10 19.68 23.14
N ILE A 59 -19.45 18.54 23.43
CA ILE A 59 -20.11 17.31 23.89
C ILE A 59 -20.88 17.58 25.19
N GLU A 60 -20.25 18.27 26.14
CA GLU A 60 -20.84 18.60 27.44
C GLU A 60 -22.08 19.49 27.31
N ARG A 61 -21.99 20.55 26.50
CA ARG A 61 -23.10 21.49 26.31
C ARG A 61 -24.26 20.87 25.54
N THR A 62 -23.95 19.99 24.58
CA THR A 62 -24.94 19.50 23.63
C THR A 62 -25.70 18.27 24.16
N GLY A 63 -25.04 17.42 24.93
CA GLY A 63 -25.63 16.17 25.41
C GLY A 63 -25.91 15.17 24.26
N PRO A 64 -26.83 14.21 24.47
CA PRO A 64 -27.23 13.28 23.42
C PRO A 64 -27.86 13.99 22.21
N LEU A 65 -27.54 13.52 21.01
CA LEU A 65 -28.09 14.02 19.76
C LEU A 65 -28.61 12.87 18.92
N GLU A 66 -29.79 13.03 18.34
CA GLU A 66 -30.24 12.15 17.26
C GLU A 66 -29.61 12.63 15.95
N LEU A 67 -28.72 11.81 15.41
CA LEU A 67 -28.14 11.99 14.08
C LEU A 67 -28.95 11.18 13.07
N SER A 68 -29.20 11.78 11.91
CA SER A 68 -29.62 11.03 10.72
C SER A 68 -28.50 10.10 10.24
N LEU A 69 -28.86 9.10 9.42
CA LEU A 69 -27.87 8.22 8.80
C LEU A 69 -26.87 9.02 7.95
N GLU A 70 -27.34 10.05 7.25
CA GLU A 70 -26.50 10.90 6.41
C GLU A 70 -25.48 11.71 7.24
N GLU A 71 -25.92 12.35 8.34
CA GLU A 71 -25.02 13.10 9.24
C GLU A 71 -23.94 12.19 9.83
N ASN A 72 -24.32 10.97 10.21
CA ASN A 72 -23.39 9.97 10.75
C ASN A 72 -22.36 9.51 9.70
N GLU A 73 -22.76 9.35 8.44
CA GLU A 73 -21.87 8.82 7.38
C GLU A 73 -20.96 9.88 6.75
N ASN A 74 -21.21 11.17 6.96
CA ASN A 74 -20.57 12.25 6.19
C ASN A 74 -19.63 13.16 6.99
N PHE A 75 -19.38 12.88 8.27
CA PHE A 75 -18.57 13.78 9.12
C PHE A 75 -17.16 14.07 8.57
N TRP A 76 -16.59 13.13 7.81
CA TRP A 76 -15.26 13.22 7.23
C TRP A 76 -15.19 14.09 5.97
N ARG A 77 -16.34 14.42 5.36
CA ARG A 77 -16.40 15.20 4.11
C ARG A 77 -16.01 16.67 4.30
N HIS A 78 -15.96 17.13 5.54
CA HIS A 78 -15.60 18.51 5.84
C HIS A 78 -14.13 18.76 5.60
N ASP A 79 -13.87 19.76 4.77
CA ASP A 79 -12.55 20.30 4.52
C ASP A 79 -11.52 19.24 4.11
N THR A 80 -11.95 18.37 3.20
CA THR A 80 -11.15 17.30 2.61
C THR A 80 -11.36 17.20 1.10
N LYS A 81 -10.39 16.59 0.40
CA LYS A 81 -10.46 16.32 -1.04
C LYS A 81 -11.05 14.96 -1.39
N TYR A 82 -11.23 14.07 -0.41
CA TYR A 82 -11.64 12.70 -0.66
C TYR A 82 -13.11 12.60 -1.05
N LYS A 83 -13.43 11.66 -1.94
CA LYS A 83 -14.81 11.41 -2.41
C LYS A 83 -15.46 10.19 -1.77
N THR A 84 -14.69 9.38 -1.04
CA THR A 84 -15.18 8.21 -0.32
C THR A 84 -14.55 8.14 1.07
N TRP A 85 -15.30 7.60 2.03
CA TRP A 85 -14.79 7.36 3.39
C TRP A 85 -13.51 6.54 3.37
N ARG A 86 -13.46 5.48 2.55
CA ARG A 86 -12.28 4.62 2.41
C ARG A 86 -11.04 5.40 1.98
N ALA A 87 -11.18 6.32 1.03
CA ALA A 87 -10.08 7.17 0.62
C ALA A 87 -9.67 8.15 1.74
N PHE A 88 -10.61 8.69 2.50
CA PHE A 88 -10.32 9.50 3.66
C PHE A 88 -9.54 8.70 4.73
N ALA A 89 -10.09 7.57 5.18
CA ALA A 89 -9.54 6.75 6.27
C ALA A 89 -8.12 6.26 5.97
N ARG A 90 -7.86 5.81 4.72
CA ARG A 90 -6.54 5.32 4.30
C ARG A 90 -5.44 6.41 4.32
N ASN A 91 -5.82 7.67 4.14
CA ASN A 91 -4.87 8.77 4.03
C ASN A 91 -4.85 9.67 5.28
N ASN A 92 -5.62 9.34 6.31
CA ASN A 92 -5.68 10.09 7.56
C ASN A 92 -5.37 9.19 8.73
N ASP A 93 -4.41 9.58 9.55
CA ASP A 93 -4.11 8.91 10.81
C ASP A 93 -5.13 9.27 11.87
N LEU A 94 -5.54 8.29 12.67
CA LEU A 94 -6.51 8.50 13.74
C LEU A 94 -5.81 8.45 15.09
N VAL A 95 -6.01 9.52 15.86
CA VAL A 95 -5.81 9.55 17.31
C VAL A 95 -7.18 9.78 17.94
N GLU A 96 -7.52 8.98 18.95
CA GLU A 96 -8.70 9.17 19.77
C GLU A 96 -8.30 9.75 21.12
N VAL A 97 -9.06 10.74 21.59
CA VAL A 97 -8.93 11.27 22.95
C VAL A 97 -10.22 10.99 23.68
N THR A 98 -10.13 10.24 24.77
CA THR A 98 -11.26 9.81 25.57
C THR A 98 -11.15 10.37 26.99
N ASN A 99 -12.16 11.11 27.42
CA ASN A 99 -12.26 11.59 28.80
C ASN A 99 -13.09 10.60 29.62
N TYR A 100 -12.45 9.96 30.59
CA TYR A 100 -13.12 9.09 31.55
C TYR A 100 -13.45 9.86 32.82
N LYS A 101 -14.75 10.07 33.06
CA LYS A 101 -15.30 10.53 34.34
C LYS A 101 -14.72 11.86 34.85
N ASP A 102 -14.36 12.78 33.96
CA ASP A 102 -13.83 14.10 34.31
C ASP A 102 -12.50 14.07 35.10
N LYS A 103 -11.76 12.96 35.07
CA LYS A 103 -10.50 12.81 35.82
C LYS A 103 -9.25 12.90 34.98
N GLU A 104 -9.29 12.32 33.79
CA GLU A 104 -8.13 12.24 32.89
C GLU A 104 -8.58 12.02 31.45
N TYR A 105 -7.77 12.53 30.53
CA TYR A 105 -7.85 12.26 29.10
C TYR A 105 -6.90 11.11 28.77
N TRP A 106 -7.43 10.09 28.16
CA TRP A 106 -6.69 8.98 27.59
C TRP A 106 -6.52 9.25 26.09
N VAL A 107 -5.27 9.29 25.64
CA VAL A 107 -4.93 9.54 24.24
C VAL A 107 -4.48 8.22 23.66
N TYR A 108 -5.19 7.75 22.63
CA TYR A 108 -4.93 6.49 21.94
C TYR A 108 -4.54 6.76 20.50
N ALA A 109 -3.47 6.10 20.07
CA ALA A 109 -3.09 6.01 18.67
C ALA A 109 -3.36 4.60 18.16
N TYR A 110 -3.97 4.49 16.99
CA TYR A 110 -4.31 3.20 16.38
C TYR A 110 -3.51 2.98 15.10
N PRO A 111 -3.27 1.71 14.70
CA PRO A 111 -2.68 1.41 13.41
C PRO A 111 -3.47 2.08 12.26
N PRO A 112 -2.82 2.36 11.12
CA PRO A 112 -3.51 2.92 9.96
C PRO A 112 -4.73 2.07 9.60
N ARG A 113 -5.89 2.73 9.49
CA ARG A 113 -7.17 2.07 9.24
C ARG A 113 -7.12 1.24 7.95
N GLY A 114 -7.34 -0.06 8.11
CA GLY A 114 -7.38 -1.05 7.02
C GLY A 114 -8.67 -1.00 6.20
N ASP A 115 -8.87 -2.03 5.38
CA ASP A 115 -10.06 -2.15 4.52
C ASP A 115 -11.36 -2.48 5.29
N ASN A 116 -11.22 -3.08 6.47
CA ASN A 116 -12.30 -3.28 7.44
C ASN A 116 -12.21 -2.14 8.45
N ALA A 117 -13.35 -1.52 8.77
CA ALA A 117 -13.44 -0.31 9.62
C ALA A 117 -13.12 -0.55 11.11
N ASP A 118 -12.55 -1.70 11.45
CA ASP A 118 -12.21 -2.10 12.80
C ASP A 118 -10.81 -1.53 13.15
N LEU A 119 -10.70 -1.03 14.38
CA LEU A 119 -9.42 -0.57 14.93
C LEU A 119 -8.73 -1.77 15.58
N ASP A 120 -7.52 -2.09 15.11
CA ASP A 120 -6.62 -3.05 15.76
C ASP A 120 -6.11 -2.48 17.12
N ASP A 121 -5.39 -3.30 17.89
CA ASP A 121 -4.80 -2.92 19.19
C ASP A 121 -4.03 -1.59 19.13
N GLU A 122 -4.10 -0.80 20.21
CA GLU A 122 -3.48 0.52 20.23
C GLU A 122 -1.95 0.45 20.04
N VAL A 123 -1.43 1.31 19.15
CA VAL A 123 0.01 1.50 18.92
C VAL A 123 0.66 2.20 20.11
N TRP A 124 -0.07 3.15 20.69
CA TRP A 124 0.40 3.96 21.79
C TRP A 124 -0.76 4.47 22.62
N ARG A 125 -0.50 4.62 23.92
CA ARG A 125 -1.45 5.16 24.90
C ARG A 125 -0.74 6.09 25.87
N GLY A 126 -1.33 7.25 26.11
CA GLY A 126 -0.91 8.19 27.13
C GLY A 126 -2.08 8.70 27.96
N THR A 127 -1.79 9.24 29.13
CA THR A 127 -2.78 9.86 30.02
C THR A 127 -2.39 11.29 30.34
N VAL A 128 -3.38 12.18 30.37
CA VAL A 128 -3.24 13.59 30.72
C VAL A 128 -4.28 13.93 31.80
N PRO A 129 -3.90 14.53 32.94
CA PRO A 129 -4.86 14.90 33.98
C PRO A 129 -5.95 15.83 33.47
N ALA A 130 -7.18 15.67 33.98
CA ALA A 130 -8.22 16.68 33.76
C ALA A 130 -7.80 18.00 34.40
N GLY A 131 -7.99 19.10 33.68
CA GLY A 131 -7.50 20.43 34.08
C GLY A 131 -6.10 20.78 33.57
N ALA A 132 -5.41 19.86 32.88
CA ALA A 132 -4.21 20.19 32.13
C ALA A 132 -4.49 21.27 31.07
N SER A 133 -3.46 22.04 30.75
CA SER A 133 -3.52 23.09 29.74
C SER A 133 -3.77 22.50 28.34
N ALA A 134 -4.26 23.35 27.43
CA ALA A 134 -4.37 23.01 26.02
C ALA A 134 -3.02 22.55 25.43
N GLU A 135 -1.92 23.14 25.87
CA GLU A 135 -0.59 22.76 25.39
C GLU A 135 -0.19 21.34 25.83
N GLU A 136 -0.46 20.97 27.08
CA GLU A 136 -0.17 19.62 27.59
C GLU A 136 -1.00 18.54 26.90
N LEU A 137 -2.31 18.77 26.75
CA LEU A 137 -3.17 17.83 26.02
C LEU A 137 -2.75 17.71 24.55
N GLY A 138 -2.45 18.85 23.93
CA GLY A 138 -1.97 18.90 22.56
C GLY A 138 -0.62 18.21 22.38
N ARG A 139 0.29 18.31 23.35
CA ARG A 139 1.58 17.61 23.33
C ARG A 139 1.37 16.10 23.33
N ALA A 140 0.51 15.58 24.19
CA ALA A 140 0.20 14.15 24.23
C ALA A 140 -0.38 13.65 22.90
N VAL A 141 -1.24 14.44 22.23
CA VAL A 141 -1.74 14.10 20.89
C VAL A 141 -0.61 14.10 19.85
N MET A 142 0.29 15.07 19.89
CA MET A 142 1.44 15.12 18.98
C MET A 142 2.42 13.96 19.22
N ASP A 143 2.65 13.58 20.48
CA ASP A 143 3.46 12.42 20.85
C ASP A 143 2.82 11.12 20.35
N ALA A 144 1.50 11.00 20.42
CA ALA A 144 0.75 9.87 19.85
C ALA A 144 0.96 9.78 18.32
N TYR A 145 0.93 10.92 17.61
CA TYR A 145 1.23 10.96 16.18
C TYR A 145 2.68 10.68 15.85
N ALA A 146 3.63 11.14 16.68
CA ALA A 146 5.03 10.79 16.53
C ALA A 146 5.24 9.28 16.72
N ALA A 147 4.58 8.67 17.70
CA ALA A 147 4.56 7.22 17.88
C ALA A 147 3.95 6.49 16.68
N LEU A 148 2.89 7.04 16.05
CA LEU A 148 2.36 6.51 14.79
C LEU A 148 3.33 6.64 13.63
N ASP A 149 4.07 7.75 13.55
CA ASP A 149 5.09 7.94 12.50
C ASP A 149 6.23 6.94 12.68
N GLU A 150 6.70 6.70 13.91
CA GLU A 150 7.69 5.66 14.21
C GLU A 150 7.14 4.26 13.98
N TRP A 151 5.90 3.98 14.41
CA TRP A 151 5.25 2.72 14.14
C TRP A 151 5.13 2.49 12.64
N LYS A 152 4.77 3.49 11.84
CA LYS A 152 4.75 3.42 10.37
C LYS A 152 6.12 3.32 9.74
N LYS A 153 7.18 3.85 10.34
CA LYS A 153 8.54 3.58 9.85
C LYS A 153 8.90 2.12 10.08
N ALA A 154 8.53 1.57 11.24
CA ALA A 154 8.78 0.18 11.61
C ALA A 154 7.83 -0.84 10.91
N HIS A 155 6.58 -0.46 10.65
CA HIS A 155 5.47 -1.32 10.20
C HIS A 155 4.82 -0.87 8.89
N GLY A 156 5.13 0.32 8.39
CA GLY A 156 4.84 0.72 7.00
C GLY A 156 5.70 -0.04 5.99
N ARG A 157 6.55 -0.96 6.48
CA ARG A 157 7.06 -2.14 5.77
C ARG A 157 6.25 -3.42 6.05
N ARG A 158 4.94 -3.33 6.30
CA ARG A 158 4.08 -4.51 6.48
C ARG A 158 2.68 -4.33 5.91
N ALA A 159 2.59 -4.38 4.58
CA ALA A 159 1.91 -5.53 3.99
C ALA A 159 3.01 -6.47 3.48
N GLY A 160 3.34 -7.52 4.23
CA GLY A 160 4.26 -8.57 3.76
C GLY A 160 5.60 -8.08 3.18
N GLY A 161 6.31 -7.18 3.85
CA GLY A 161 7.73 -6.97 3.58
C GLY A 161 8.54 -8.12 4.17
N HIS A 162 8.41 -9.33 3.59
CA HIS A 162 9.59 -10.19 3.56
C HIS A 162 10.60 -9.39 2.73
N GLU A 163 11.82 -9.17 3.23
CA GLU A 163 12.91 -9.10 2.24
C GLU A 163 12.68 -10.29 1.31
N PRO A 164 12.59 -10.06 -0.01
CA PRO A 164 12.23 -11.15 -0.89
C PRO A 164 13.29 -12.22 -0.74
N ALA A 165 12.96 -13.26 0.05
CA ALA A 165 13.96 -14.22 0.47
C ALA A 165 14.50 -14.84 -0.82
N VAL A 166 15.82 -14.80 -0.96
CA VAL A 166 16.49 -15.32 -2.15
C VAL A 166 15.97 -16.73 -2.38
N ARG A 167 15.45 -16.98 -3.58
CA ARG A 167 15.05 -18.31 -4.02
C ARG A 167 16.16 -18.86 -4.86
N SER A 168 16.44 -20.14 -4.69
CA SER A 168 17.27 -20.86 -5.63
C SER A 168 16.44 -21.77 -6.51
N ALA A 169 16.87 -21.91 -7.76
CA ALA A 169 16.36 -22.91 -8.68
C ALA A 169 17.54 -23.58 -9.38
N GLY A 170 17.49 -24.91 -9.49
CA GLY A 170 18.44 -25.67 -10.29
C GLY A 170 18.14 -25.53 -11.78
N LEU A 171 19.18 -25.45 -12.58
CA LEU A 171 19.14 -25.43 -14.04
C LEU A 171 19.34 -26.84 -14.60
N CYS A 172 18.92 -27.06 -15.85
CA CYS A 172 19.08 -28.34 -16.55
C CYS A 172 20.56 -28.74 -16.73
N ASP A 173 21.48 -27.77 -16.78
CA ASP A 173 22.93 -28.00 -16.87
C ASP A 173 23.60 -28.33 -15.52
N GLY A 174 22.82 -28.37 -14.43
CA GLY A 174 23.29 -28.60 -13.07
C GLY A 174 23.74 -27.34 -12.33
N GLY A 175 23.62 -26.16 -12.96
CA GLY A 175 23.80 -24.86 -12.31
C GLY A 175 22.68 -24.49 -11.34
N GLU A 176 22.84 -23.39 -10.62
CA GLU A 176 21.84 -22.85 -9.70
C GLU A 176 21.71 -21.34 -9.94
N VAL A 177 20.47 -20.85 -10.02
CA VAL A 177 20.16 -19.42 -10.11
C VAL A 177 19.59 -18.94 -8.80
N LEU A 178 20.17 -17.86 -8.27
CA LEU A 178 19.64 -17.14 -7.12
C LEU A 178 18.82 -15.95 -7.60
N LEU A 179 17.54 -15.95 -7.27
CA LEU A 179 16.65 -14.85 -7.59
C LEU A 179 16.21 -14.14 -6.30
N PRO A 180 16.51 -12.85 -6.12
CA PRO A 180 15.81 -12.07 -5.12
C PRO A 180 14.35 -11.99 -5.57
N GLY A 181 13.43 -12.40 -4.69
CA GLY A 181 12.01 -12.27 -5.00
C GLY A 181 11.59 -10.84 -5.37
N PRO A 182 10.42 -10.69 -5.98
CA PRO A 182 9.84 -9.37 -6.27
C PRO A 182 9.41 -8.63 -5.02
N GLY A 183 9.31 -7.30 -5.14
CA GLY A 183 8.81 -6.43 -4.08
C GLY A 183 7.33 -6.65 -3.72
N GLU A 184 6.82 -5.78 -2.85
CA GLU A 184 5.51 -5.91 -2.19
C GLU A 184 4.36 -6.23 -3.15
N GLY A 185 3.59 -7.27 -2.83
CA GLY A 185 2.32 -7.62 -3.47
C GLY A 185 2.41 -8.65 -4.60
N PHE A 186 3.59 -9.20 -4.84
CA PHE A 186 3.75 -10.44 -5.59
C PHE A 186 3.78 -11.63 -4.62
N ALA A 187 3.10 -12.71 -4.98
CA ALA A 187 3.07 -13.94 -4.22
C ALA A 187 3.63 -15.08 -5.07
N GLU A 188 4.50 -15.90 -4.48
CA GLU A 188 5.05 -17.08 -5.14
C GLU A 188 3.95 -18.06 -5.52
N ARG A 189 4.10 -18.67 -6.70
CA ARG A 189 3.17 -19.65 -7.26
C ARG A 189 3.97 -20.79 -7.87
N THR A 190 3.42 -21.99 -7.75
CA THR A 190 3.91 -23.14 -8.49
C THR A 190 3.39 -23.03 -9.92
N SER A 191 4.30 -22.94 -10.89
CA SER A 191 3.94 -23.05 -12.31
C SER A 191 3.65 -24.52 -12.65
N ALA A 192 2.71 -24.73 -13.56
CA ALA A 192 2.48 -26.04 -14.17
C ALA A 192 3.35 -26.28 -15.41
N ALA A 193 3.97 -25.21 -15.93
CA ALA A 193 4.88 -25.26 -17.07
C ALA A 193 6.26 -25.74 -16.61
N GLY A 194 6.78 -26.79 -17.24
CA GLY A 194 8.01 -27.46 -16.81
C GLY A 194 9.28 -26.62 -16.99
N GLU A 195 9.21 -25.64 -17.89
CA GLU A 195 10.27 -24.68 -18.20
C GLU A 195 10.34 -23.52 -17.20
N VAL A 196 9.28 -23.28 -16.41
CA VAL A 196 9.23 -22.18 -15.44
C VAL A 196 9.77 -22.65 -14.10
N LEU A 197 10.92 -22.12 -13.73
CA LEU A 197 11.67 -22.46 -12.53
C LEU A 197 11.11 -21.78 -11.28
N LEU A 198 10.77 -20.50 -11.39
CA LEU A 198 10.21 -19.68 -10.31
C LEU A 198 9.13 -18.77 -10.87
N ALA A 199 8.00 -18.65 -10.19
CA ALA A 199 6.93 -17.77 -10.61
C ALA A 199 6.34 -16.99 -9.44
N PHE A 200 6.06 -15.72 -9.68
CA PHE A 200 5.44 -14.82 -8.74
C PHE A 200 4.33 -14.03 -9.41
N GLU A 201 3.17 -13.98 -8.78
CA GLU A 201 2.01 -13.30 -9.35
C GLU A 201 1.49 -12.21 -8.45
N ARG A 202 1.06 -11.11 -9.06
CA ARG A 202 0.30 -10.06 -8.41
C ARG A 202 -1.16 -10.17 -8.81
N ALA A 203 -2.02 -10.48 -7.84
CA ALA A 203 -3.46 -10.51 -8.06
C ALA A 203 -4.06 -9.11 -8.26
N GLY A 204 -5.01 -9.02 -9.17
CA GLY A 204 -5.91 -7.87 -9.32
C GLY A 204 -7.07 -7.91 -8.33
N ARG A 205 -7.95 -6.91 -8.40
CA ARG A 205 -9.14 -6.83 -7.53
C ARG A 205 -10.10 -8.01 -7.67
N GLY A 206 -10.06 -8.73 -8.80
CA GLY A 206 -10.92 -9.89 -9.07
C GLY A 206 -10.27 -11.24 -8.75
N GLY A 207 -9.07 -11.26 -8.18
CA GLY A 207 -8.30 -12.48 -7.98
C GLY A 207 -7.39 -12.85 -9.16
N ASP A 208 -7.80 -12.51 -10.39
CA ASP A 208 -6.99 -12.77 -11.59
C ASP A 208 -5.62 -12.06 -11.54
N PRO A 209 -4.54 -12.70 -12.01
CA PRO A 209 -3.22 -12.08 -12.06
C PRO A 209 -3.25 -10.85 -12.98
N VAL A 210 -2.69 -9.75 -12.50
CA VAL A 210 -2.51 -8.51 -13.27
C VAL A 210 -1.06 -8.26 -13.66
N ALA A 211 -0.13 -8.95 -12.99
CA ALA A 211 1.25 -9.04 -13.39
C ALA A 211 1.86 -10.35 -12.91
N SER A 212 2.77 -10.94 -13.69
CA SER A 212 3.52 -12.13 -13.34
C SER A 212 5.01 -11.87 -13.59
N LEU A 213 5.85 -12.23 -12.63
CA LEU A 213 7.30 -12.20 -12.72
C LEU A 213 7.80 -13.63 -12.57
N TYR A 214 8.56 -14.13 -13.54
CA TYR A 214 9.00 -15.52 -13.52
C TYR A 214 10.38 -15.70 -14.15
N LEU A 215 11.04 -16.76 -13.70
CA LEU A 215 12.30 -17.25 -14.23
C LEU A 215 12.02 -18.54 -15.00
N ALA A 216 12.53 -18.67 -16.22
CA ALA A 216 12.37 -19.85 -17.04
C ALA A 216 13.67 -20.23 -17.76
N GLU A 217 13.80 -21.49 -18.14
CA GLU A 217 14.78 -21.94 -19.14
C GLU A 217 14.14 -21.93 -20.52
N ALA A 218 14.92 -21.51 -21.52
CA ALA A 218 14.51 -21.51 -22.91
C ALA A 218 15.64 -22.04 -23.79
N GLU A 219 15.26 -22.58 -24.94
CA GLU A 219 16.22 -22.90 -25.99
C GLU A 219 16.82 -21.62 -26.56
N TRP A 220 18.10 -21.70 -26.93
CA TRP A 220 18.87 -20.57 -27.40
C TRP A 220 19.82 -20.97 -28.51
N ASP A 221 19.64 -20.36 -29.68
CA ASP A 221 20.61 -20.47 -30.76
C ASP A 221 21.70 -19.39 -30.64
N ALA A 222 22.91 -19.81 -30.27
CA ALA A 222 24.05 -18.90 -30.16
C ALA A 222 24.57 -18.41 -31.53
N GLU A 223 24.34 -19.15 -32.62
CA GLU A 223 24.85 -18.79 -33.96
C GLU A 223 24.11 -17.58 -34.54
N THR A 224 22.82 -17.47 -34.25
CA THR A 224 21.96 -16.35 -34.70
C THR A 224 21.65 -15.32 -33.60
N ASP A 225 22.37 -15.40 -32.48
CA ASP A 225 22.15 -14.54 -31.31
C ASP A 225 20.70 -14.62 -30.78
N GLY A 226 20.13 -15.83 -30.85
CA GLY A 226 18.74 -16.13 -30.48
C GLY A 226 17.73 -15.73 -31.54
N GLY A 227 18.08 -15.80 -32.83
CA GLY A 227 17.20 -15.46 -33.94
C GLY A 227 15.97 -16.37 -34.00
N GLU A 228 16.19 -17.68 -34.14
CA GLU A 228 15.11 -18.66 -34.17
C GLU A 228 14.32 -18.66 -32.85
N ALA A 229 15.02 -18.58 -31.71
CA ALA A 229 14.39 -18.50 -30.39
C ALA A 229 13.49 -17.26 -30.23
N TRP A 230 13.85 -16.12 -30.85
CA TRP A 230 13.02 -14.92 -30.86
C TRP A 230 11.74 -15.14 -31.69
N ASP A 231 11.87 -15.74 -32.86
CA ASP A 231 10.73 -15.98 -33.76
C ASP A 231 9.73 -16.94 -33.12
N GLU A 232 10.21 -18.04 -32.52
CA GLU A 232 9.37 -19.00 -31.79
C GLU A 232 8.71 -18.37 -30.55
N TRP A 233 9.46 -17.54 -29.80
CA TRP A 233 8.92 -16.83 -28.65
C TRP A 233 7.80 -15.87 -29.06
N LEU A 234 7.99 -15.12 -30.14
CA LEU A 234 7.00 -14.17 -30.63
C LEU A 234 5.77 -14.88 -31.20
N GLU A 235 5.95 -15.97 -31.95
CA GLU A 235 4.84 -16.77 -32.49
C GLU A 235 3.95 -17.29 -31.34
N ARG A 236 4.55 -17.93 -30.34
CA ARG A 236 3.84 -18.41 -29.14
C ARG A 236 3.14 -17.27 -28.40
N TRP A 237 3.81 -16.13 -28.26
CA TRP A 237 3.22 -14.97 -27.60
C TRP A 237 1.98 -14.47 -28.35
N GLU A 238 2.03 -14.39 -29.69
CA GLU A 238 0.90 -13.93 -30.50
C GLU A 238 -0.25 -14.95 -30.55
N GLU A 239 0.04 -16.25 -30.50
CA GLU A 239 -0.98 -17.31 -30.37
C GLU A 239 -1.78 -17.16 -29.06
N GLU A 240 -1.09 -16.87 -27.95
CA GLU A 240 -1.71 -16.75 -26.63
C GLU A 240 -2.40 -15.39 -26.41
N ASN A 241 -1.80 -14.30 -26.89
CA ASN A 241 -2.19 -12.94 -26.54
C ASN A 241 -2.89 -12.19 -27.69
N GLY A 242 -2.91 -12.77 -28.90
CA GLY A 242 -3.27 -12.10 -30.14
C GLY A 242 -2.14 -11.24 -30.70
N PRO A 243 -2.33 -10.65 -31.90
CA PRO A 243 -1.26 -10.00 -32.66
C PRO A 243 -0.60 -8.86 -31.89
N ALA A 244 0.72 -8.80 -31.96
CA ALA A 244 1.51 -7.73 -31.37
C ALA A 244 1.25 -6.40 -32.10
N ARG A 245 1.21 -5.32 -31.33
CA ARG A 245 1.18 -3.96 -31.88
C ARG A 245 2.57 -3.33 -31.93
N SER A 246 3.46 -3.82 -31.08
CA SER A 246 4.85 -3.39 -30.98
C SER A 246 5.65 -4.58 -30.49
N VAL A 247 6.82 -4.76 -31.08
CA VAL A 247 7.82 -5.75 -30.68
C VAL A 247 9.19 -5.09 -30.69
N SER A 248 10.08 -5.49 -29.80
CA SER A 248 11.47 -5.06 -29.83
C SER A 248 12.39 -6.17 -29.36
N ARG A 249 13.56 -6.24 -30.01
CA ARG A 249 14.68 -7.10 -29.64
C ARG A 249 15.90 -6.21 -29.55
N GLU A 250 16.37 -5.96 -28.34
CA GLU A 250 17.41 -4.98 -28.06
C GLU A 250 18.53 -5.59 -27.20
N PRO A 251 19.77 -5.09 -27.32
CA PRO A 251 20.82 -5.37 -26.34
C PRO A 251 20.39 -4.91 -24.93
N CYS A 252 20.79 -5.67 -23.92
CA CYS A 252 20.56 -5.36 -22.51
C CYS A 252 21.89 -5.39 -21.74
N ALA A 253 21.97 -4.61 -20.66
CA ALA A 253 23.12 -4.57 -19.76
C ALA A 253 22.64 -4.51 -18.30
N GLU A 254 21.66 -5.36 -17.96
CA GLU A 254 21.08 -5.44 -16.62
C GLU A 254 21.60 -6.72 -15.95
N GLY A 255 22.66 -6.59 -15.14
CA GLY A 255 23.30 -7.74 -14.49
C GLY A 255 23.84 -8.76 -15.51
N PRO A 256 23.51 -10.07 -15.38
CA PRO A 256 23.99 -11.10 -16.30
C PRO A 256 23.21 -11.13 -17.65
N PHE A 257 22.14 -10.37 -17.79
CA PHE A 257 21.27 -10.41 -18.95
C PHE A 257 21.80 -9.52 -20.08
N THR A 258 21.92 -10.09 -21.28
CA THR A 258 22.54 -9.44 -22.45
C THR A 258 21.55 -9.06 -23.55
N ARG A 259 20.31 -9.56 -23.46
CA ARG A 259 19.23 -9.26 -24.42
C ARG A 259 17.94 -8.91 -23.69
N ARG A 260 17.16 -8.03 -24.32
CA ARG A 260 15.81 -7.64 -23.92
C ARG A 260 14.87 -7.89 -25.09
N TRP A 261 13.85 -8.68 -24.83
CA TRP A 261 12.74 -8.95 -25.74
C TRP A 261 11.48 -8.30 -25.18
N GLU A 262 10.72 -7.65 -26.04
CA GLU A 262 9.44 -7.05 -25.66
C GLU A 262 8.39 -7.33 -26.73
N ALA A 263 7.20 -7.71 -26.30
CA ALA A 263 6.01 -7.80 -27.14
C ALA A 263 4.83 -7.16 -26.41
N ARG A 264 4.04 -6.36 -27.13
CA ARG A 264 2.93 -5.62 -26.53
C ARG A 264 1.75 -5.47 -27.47
N ASN A 265 0.56 -5.59 -26.90
CA ASN A 265 -0.69 -5.14 -27.51
C ASN A 265 -1.55 -4.33 -26.51
N GLY A 266 -2.84 -4.15 -26.80
CA GLY A 266 -3.75 -3.38 -25.93
C GLY A 266 -4.06 -4.08 -24.60
N SER A 267 -3.87 -5.40 -24.54
CA SER A 267 -4.29 -6.29 -23.45
C SER A 267 -3.13 -6.88 -22.68
N CYS A 268 -1.94 -7.01 -23.28
CA CYS A 268 -0.77 -7.62 -22.68
C CYS A 268 0.51 -6.83 -23.01
N LEU A 269 1.48 -6.89 -22.11
CA LEU A 269 2.88 -6.51 -22.30
C LEU A 269 3.71 -7.64 -21.70
N THR A 270 4.65 -8.17 -22.46
CA THR A 270 5.69 -9.06 -21.95
C THR A 270 7.06 -8.43 -22.18
N VAL A 271 7.90 -8.40 -21.14
CA VAL A 271 9.32 -8.05 -21.23
C VAL A 271 10.11 -9.25 -20.74
N ALA A 272 11.04 -9.75 -21.55
CA ALA A 272 11.94 -10.83 -21.17
C ALA A 272 13.40 -10.37 -21.25
N LEU A 273 14.15 -10.61 -20.18
CA LEU A 273 15.60 -10.39 -20.12
C LEU A 273 16.28 -11.75 -20.25
N LEU A 274 17.24 -11.88 -21.18
CA LEU A 274 17.84 -13.18 -21.51
C LEU A 274 19.35 -13.20 -21.22
N ALA A 275 19.77 -14.29 -20.58
CA ALA A 275 21.16 -14.62 -20.28
C ALA A 275 21.50 -15.97 -20.93
N PRO A 276 22.19 -15.98 -22.09
CA PRO A 276 22.60 -17.21 -22.75
C PRO A 276 23.53 -18.05 -21.86
N LEU A 277 23.31 -19.36 -21.87
CA LEU A 277 24.11 -20.37 -21.21
C LEU A 277 24.89 -21.21 -22.23
N THR A 278 25.80 -22.04 -21.74
CA THR A 278 26.45 -23.05 -22.57
C THR A 278 25.47 -24.17 -22.95
N GLY A 279 25.59 -24.72 -24.16
CA GLY A 279 24.80 -25.88 -24.58
C GLY A 279 23.47 -25.55 -25.27
N GLY A 280 23.30 -24.33 -25.77
CA GLY A 280 22.11 -23.96 -26.55
C GLY A 280 20.88 -23.63 -25.70
N LEU A 281 21.10 -23.16 -24.47
CA LEU A 281 20.05 -22.75 -23.53
C LEU A 281 20.24 -21.28 -23.14
N ALA A 282 19.17 -20.66 -22.65
CA ALA A 282 19.21 -19.36 -22.01
C ALA A 282 18.31 -19.35 -20.77
N VAL A 283 18.68 -18.53 -19.79
CA VAL A 283 17.78 -18.17 -18.69
C VAL A 283 17.01 -16.92 -19.08
N MET A 284 15.69 -16.97 -18.93
CA MET A 284 14.78 -15.86 -19.19
C MET A 284 14.17 -15.37 -17.88
N LEU A 285 14.35 -14.08 -17.58
CA LEU A 285 13.63 -13.39 -16.52
C LEU A 285 12.54 -12.54 -17.16
N CYS A 286 11.28 -12.87 -16.90
CA CYS A 286 10.13 -12.33 -17.61
C CYS A 286 9.20 -11.53 -16.70
N LEU A 287 8.59 -10.49 -17.27
CA LEU A 287 7.45 -9.75 -16.74
C LEU A 287 6.30 -9.83 -17.73
N ASP A 288 5.18 -10.41 -17.32
CA ASP A 288 3.90 -10.30 -18.01
C ASP A 288 3.01 -9.29 -17.28
N ALA A 289 2.41 -8.35 -18.00
CA ALA A 289 1.56 -7.31 -17.44
C ALA A 289 0.23 -7.21 -18.19
N ALA A 290 -0.88 -7.44 -17.47
CA ALA A 290 -2.21 -7.37 -18.03
C ALA A 290 -2.71 -5.92 -18.12
N ARG A 291 -3.23 -5.56 -19.30
CA ARG A 291 -3.84 -4.26 -19.66
C ARG A 291 -2.95 -3.08 -19.25
N PRO A 292 -1.69 -3.01 -19.72
CA PRO A 292 -0.70 -2.02 -19.28
C PRO A 292 -1.18 -0.59 -19.52
N GLY A 293 -1.92 -0.34 -20.62
CA GLY A 293 -2.48 0.97 -20.95
C GLY A 293 -3.53 1.49 -19.95
N ARG A 294 -4.22 0.60 -19.21
CA ARG A 294 -5.13 1.01 -18.13
C ARG A 294 -4.41 1.24 -16.80
N ARG A 295 -3.14 0.85 -16.70
CA ARG A 295 -2.34 0.85 -15.47
C ARG A 295 -0.89 1.34 -15.70
N PRO A 296 -0.67 2.47 -16.38
CA PRO A 296 0.67 2.85 -16.85
C PRO A 296 1.69 2.98 -15.70
N ARG A 297 1.30 3.61 -14.59
CA ARG A 297 2.15 3.75 -13.40
C ARG A 297 2.44 2.44 -12.67
N ALA A 298 1.58 1.44 -12.82
CA ALA A 298 1.81 0.13 -12.20
C ALA A 298 2.73 -0.71 -13.07
N ALA A 299 2.51 -0.69 -14.40
CA ALA A 299 3.39 -1.34 -15.36
C ALA A 299 4.83 -0.81 -15.24
N GLU A 300 5.03 0.51 -15.18
CA GLU A 300 6.35 1.13 -14.98
C GLU A 300 7.03 0.67 -13.68
N ARG A 301 6.26 0.47 -12.60
CA ARG A 301 6.80 -0.05 -11.34
C ARG A 301 7.20 -1.52 -11.44
N TRP A 302 6.40 -2.34 -12.13
CA TRP A 302 6.68 -3.76 -12.29
C TRP A 302 7.91 -3.99 -13.17
N GLU A 303 8.07 -3.19 -14.23
CA GLU A 303 9.28 -3.16 -15.04
C GLU A 303 10.49 -2.68 -14.21
N GLY A 304 10.32 -1.68 -13.35
CA GLY A 304 11.34 -1.30 -12.37
C GLY A 304 11.75 -2.43 -11.43
N GLU A 305 10.80 -3.27 -11.00
CA GLU A 305 11.08 -4.48 -10.20
C GLU A 305 11.82 -5.55 -11.00
N LEU A 306 11.43 -5.80 -12.26
CA LEU A 306 12.15 -6.70 -13.17
C LEU A 306 13.64 -6.31 -13.25
N HIS A 307 13.92 -5.03 -13.49
CA HIS A 307 15.30 -4.53 -13.58
C HIS A 307 16.03 -4.54 -12.23
N ARG A 308 15.33 -4.33 -11.12
CA ARG A 308 15.91 -4.47 -9.77
C ARG A 308 16.38 -5.90 -9.54
N ILE A 309 15.55 -6.88 -9.90
CA ILE A 309 15.86 -8.31 -9.76
C ILE A 309 17.02 -8.67 -10.69
N ALA A 310 17.00 -8.22 -11.93
CA ALA A 310 18.03 -8.51 -12.92
C ALA A 310 19.45 -8.05 -12.50
N ARG A 311 19.56 -6.94 -11.76
CA ARG A 311 20.84 -6.37 -11.32
C ARG A 311 21.41 -6.94 -10.03
N ALA A 312 20.59 -7.65 -9.26
CA ALA A 312 20.93 -8.13 -7.93
C ALA A 312 21.57 -9.52 -8.00
#